data_AF-A0A421DKA3-F1
#
_entry.id   AF-A0A421DKA3-F1
#
_cell.length_a   1.000
_cell.length_b   1.000
_cell.length_c   1.000
_cell.angle_alpha   90.00
_cell.angle_beta   90.00
_cell.angle_gamma   90.00
#
_symmetry.space_group_name_H-M   'P 1'
#
loop_
_entity.id
_entity.type
_entity.pdbx_description
1 polymer ?
#
loop_
_entity_poly.entity_id
_entity_poly.type
_entity_poly.pdbx_seq_one_letter_code
_entity_poly.pdbx_strand_id
1 'polypeptide(L)'
;MSLYLFKFSAFALLCTILSGCQHTGNVARQGTGMGKDTAVSANDQLNQLSSLVAATKYLKYQCNRSDLPDDASINNAVLAVARQKGWDASNHQMLSQRSESLYQGLLKDSTSKETQCSTFNLTLMPFIDTMRSHR
;
A
#
# COMPACT_ATOMS: atom_id res chain seq x y z
N MET A 1 -61.01 48.81 4.53
CA MET A 1 -59.88 47.86 4.39
C MET A 1 -59.12 47.82 5.70
N SER A 2 -59.42 46.83 6.53
CA SER A 2 -58.75 46.51 7.80
C SER A 2 -59.06 45.05 8.16
N LEU A 3 -58.17 44.45 8.96
CA LEU A 3 -58.13 43.05 9.46
C LEU A 3 -57.53 42.09 8.42
N TYR A 4 -56.54 41.23 8.72
CA TYR A 4 -56.38 40.25 9.81
C TYR A 4 -54.87 40.03 10.10
N LEU A 5 -54.35 40.06 11.33
CA LEU A 5 -54.24 38.95 12.32
C LEU A 5 -53.93 37.58 11.69
N PHE A 6 -52.83 36.93 12.07
CA PHE A 6 -52.70 35.49 12.41
C PHE A 6 -51.20 35.12 12.49
N LYS A 7 -50.62 35.15 13.68
CA LYS A 7 -50.31 34.00 14.57
C LYS A 7 -48.88 33.46 14.39
N PHE A 8 -48.08 33.70 15.43
CA PHE A 8 -46.89 32.95 15.79
C PHE A 8 -47.17 31.44 15.70
N SER A 9 -46.50 30.77 14.77
CA SER A 9 -46.41 29.32 14.75
C SER A 9 -44.94 28.96 14.90
N ALA A 10 -44.61 28.46 16.08
CA ALA A 10 -43.34 27.83 16.40
C ALA A 10 -43.14 26.64 15.46
N PHE A 11 -42.33 26.80 14.43
CA PHE A 11 -41.93 25.68 13.59
C PHE A 11 -40.65 25.07 14.13
N ALA A 12 -40.90 24.04 14.94
CA ALA A 12 -40.06 22.92 15.28
C ALA A 12 -38.79 22.74 14.43
N LEU A 13 -37.65 22.90 15.11
CA LEU A 13 -36.57 21.91 15.21
C LEU A 13 -36.62 20.78 14.15
N LEU A 14 -35.99 21.00 12.99
CA LEU A 14 -35.57 19.93 12.08
C LEU A 14 -34.08 20.13 11.77
N CYS A 15 -33.23 19.48 12.56
CA CYS A 15 -31.82 19.29 12.22
C CYS A 15 -31.50 17.79 12.22
N THR A 16 -31.15 17.33 11.01
CA THR A 16 -30.23 16.24 10.69
C THR A 16 -30.59 14.84 11.16
N ILE A 17 -31.41 14.17 10.34
CA ILE A 17 -31.30 12.72 10.16
C ILE A 17 -29.93 12.45 9.54
N LEU A 18 -29.02 11.88 10.32
CA LEU A 18 -27.76 11.34 9.85
C LEU A 18 -28.08 10.04 9.09
N SER A 19 -28.32 10.13 7.79
CA SER A 19 -28.43 8.96 6.92
C SER A 19 -27.06 8.31 6.80
N GLY A 20 -26.73 7.41 7.73
CA GLY A 20 -25.63 6.49 7.56
C GLY A 20 -25.96 5.52 6.42
N CYS A 21 -25.16 5.51 5.36
CA CYS A 21 -25.22 4.46 4.34
C CYS A 21 -24.89 3.12 5.01
N GLN A 22 -25.91 2.32 5.33
CA GLN A 22 -25.75 0.89 5.55
C GLN A 22 -25.48 0.25 4.19
N HIS A 23 -24.20 0.11 3.84
CA HIS A 23 -23.83 -0.79 2.75
C HIS A 23 -24.02 -2.22 3.26
N THR A 24 -25.15 -2.82 2.89
CA THR A 24 -25.39 -4.26 3.01
C THR A 24 -24.39 -5.00 2.14
N GLY A 25 -23.26 -5.35 2.73
CA GLY A 25 -22.40 -6.43 2.30
C GLY A 25 -22.27 -7.38 3.49
N ASN A 26 -22.74 -8.62 3.32
CA ASN A 26 -22.63 -9.69 4.31
C ASN A 26 -21.17 -9.86 4.79
N VAL A 27 -20.81 -9.32 5.94
CA VAL A 27 -19.65 -9.77 6.71
C VAL A 27 -19.99 -9.64 8.20
N ALA A 28 -20.10 -10.80 8.85
CA ALA A 28 -20.28 -10.94 10.29
C ALA A 28 -19.25 -10.09 11.06
N ARG A 29 -19.74 -9.23 11.96
CA ARG A 29 -18.93 -8.40 12.85
C ARG A 29 -18.87 -9.01 14.25
N GLN A 30 -17.65 -8.99 14.78
CA GLN A 30 -17.27 -8.67 16.17
C GLN A 30 -17.46 -9.71 17.27
N GLY A 31 -16.31 -10.26 17.69
CA GLY A 31 -15.96 -10.43 19.09
C GLY A 31 -14.89 -9.40 19.48
N THR A 32 -15.13 -8.73 20.60
CA THR A 32 -14.31 -7.75 21.32
C THR A 32 -12.95 -8.30 21.76
N GLY A 33 -11.87 -7.52 21.62
CA GLY A 33 -10.56 -7.87 22.19
C GLY A 33 -9.48 -6.83 21.93
N MET A 34 -8.97 -6.26 23.03
CA MET A 34 -7.69 -5.56 23.25
C MET A 34 -6.60 -5.86 22.20
N GLY A 35 -5.83 -4.82 21.83
CA GLY A 35 -4.72 -4.83 20.85
C GLY A 35 -4.06 -6.19 20.61
N LYS A 36 -4.34 -6.77 19.44
CA LYS A 36 -3.69 -7.95 18.93
C LYS A 36 -3.00 -7.53 17.65
N ASP A 37 -1.66 -7.54 17.63
CA ASP A 37 -0.88 -7.44 16.41
C ASP A 37 -1.45 -8.45 15.40
N THR A 38 -2.19 -7.97 14.42
CA THR A 38 -2.69 -8.79 13.32
C THR A 38 -1.50 -9.13 12.46
N ALA A 39 -0.99 -10.36 12.61
CA ALA A 39 0.07 -10.88 11.78
C ALA A 39 -0.29 -10.72 10.29
N VAL A 40 0.62 -10.14 9.50
CA VAL A 40 0.46 -9.95 8.05
C VAL A 40 0.35 -11.31 7.38
N SER A 41 -0.60 -11.50 6.45
CA SER A 41 -0.78 -12.77 5.75
C SER A 41 0.41 -13.10 4.86
N ALA A 42 0.71 -14.40 4.65
CA ALA A 42 1.84 -14.80 3.79
C ALA A 42 1.77 -14.24 2.36
N ASN A 43 0.56 -14.10 1.81
CA ASN A 43 0.35 -13.50 0.50
C ASN A 43 0.65 -11.99 0.50
N ASP A 44 0.28 -11.28 1.56
CA ASP A 44 0.58 -9.85 1.68
C ASP A 44 2.08 -9.62 1.91
N GLN A 45 2.74 -10.49 2.70
CA GLN A 45 4.19 -10.50 2.83
C GLN A 45 4.86 -10.68 1.46
N LEU A 46 4.45 -11.69 0.70
CA LEU A 46 4.94 -11.93 -0.66
C LEU A 46 4.73 -10.72 -1.57
N ASN A 47 3.54 -10.12 -1.56
CA ASN A 47 3.24 -8.94 -2.37
C ASN A 47 4.12 -7.74 -2.01
N GLN A 48 4.35 -7.49 -0.72
CA GLN A 48 5.20 -6.39 -0.27
C GLN A 48 6.66 -6.62 -0.68
N LEU A 49 7.20 -7.81 -0.44
CA LEU A 49 8.56 -8.17 -0.82
C LEU A 49 8.75 -8.10 -2.34
N SER A 50 7.78 -8.64 -3.11
CA SER A 50 7.84 -8.61 -4.57
C SER A 50 7.76 -7.20 -5.14
N SER A 51 6.99 -6.31 -4.50
CA SER A 51 6.88 -4.90 -4.89
C SER A 51 8.20 -4.17 -4.65
N LEU A 52 8.90 -4.46 -3.54
CA LEU A 52 10.24 -3.89 -3.28
C LEU A 52 11.23 -4.31 -4.37
N VAL A 53 11.27 -5.59 -4.76
CA VAL A 53 12.14 -6.06 -5.85
C VAL A 53 11.78 -5.35 -7.16
N ALA A 54 10.50 -5.38 -7.56
CA ALA A 54 10.05 -4.82 -8.83
C ALA A 54 10.34 -3.32 -8.95
N ALA A 55 10.00 -2.54 -7.92
CA ALA A 55 10.19 -1.09 -7.94
C ALA A 55 11.68 -0.71 -7.84
N THR A 56 12.50 -1.49 -7.13
CA THR A 56 13.97 -1.27 -7.09
C THR A 56 14.60 -1.59 -8.45
N LYS A 57 14.19 -2.68 -9.12
CA LYS A 57 14.59 -2.98 -10.51
C LYS A 57 14.16 -1.85 -11.45
N TYR A 58 12.95 -1.32 -11.30
CA TYR A 58 12.47 -0.19 -12.09
C TYR A 58 13.37 1.04 -11.89
N LEU A 59 13.72 1.39 -10.66
CA LEU A 59 14.68 2.47 -10.40
C LEU A 59 16.02 2.24 -11.11
N LYS A 60 16.57 1.02 -11.01
CA LYS A 60 17.86 0.66 -11.62
C LYS A 60 17.84 0.82 -13.14
N TYR A 61 16.84 0.25 -13.82
CA TYR A 61 16.83 0.12 -15.27
C TYR A 61 16.12 1.27 -16.00
N GLN A 62 15.11 1.89 -15.38
CA GLN A 62 14.29 2.92 -16.02
C GLN A 62 14.59 4.34 -15.52
N CYS A 63 15.17 4.46 -14.31
CA CYS A 63 15.36 5.75 -13.64
C CYS A 63 16.84 6.16 -13.47
N ASN A 64 17.75 5.57 -14.24
CA ASN A 64 19.19 5.90 -14.23
C ASN A 64 19.87 5.75 -12.85
N ARG A 65 19.37 4.86 -11.97
CA ARG A 65 19.97 4.60 -10.66
C ARG A 65 21.07 3.54 -10.73
N SER A 66 22.18 3.89 -11.41
CA SER A 66 23.35 3.01 -11.56
C SER A 66 24.09 2.73 -10.25
N ASP A 67 23.79 3.49 -9.18
CA ASP A 67 24.30 3.24 -7.82
C ASP A 67 23.68 2.00 -7.15
N LEU A 68 22.54 1.53 -7.65
CA LEU A 68 21.86 0.33 -7.15
C LEU A 68 22.60 -0.94 -7.57
N PRO A 69 22.69 -1.96 -6.68
CA PRO A 69 23.45 -3.17 -6.96
C PRO A 69 22.77 -4.04 -8.02
N ASP A 70 23.36 -5.18 -8.37
CA ASP A 70 22.74 -6.16 -9.28
C ASP A 70 21.45 -6.78 -8.71
N ASP A 71 20.67 -7.44 -9.58
CA ASP A 71 19.38 -8.03 -9.23
C ASP A 71 19.47 -9.11 -8.14
N ALA A 72 20.56 -9.88 -8.09
CA ALA A 72 20.74 -10.91 -7.05
C ALA A 72 20.98 -10.26 -5.68
N SER A 73 21.76 -9.19 -5.63
CA SER A 73 21.97 -8.37 -4.43
C SER A 73 20.67 -7.70 -3.96
N ILE A 74 19.83 -7.19 -4.88
CA ILE A 74 18.50 -6.66 -4.55
C ILE A 74 17.63 -7.76 -3.90
N ASN A 75 17.58 -8.94 -4.51
CA ASN A 75 16.81 -10.07 -3.97
C ASN A 75 17.31 -10.48 -2.59
N ASN A 76 18.63 -10.59 -2.39
CA ASN A 76 19.21 -10.93 -1.10
C ASN A 76 18.85 -9.93 0.00
N ALA A 77 18.81 -8.64 -0.32
CA ALA A 77 18.39 -7.61 0.64
C ALA A 77 16.90 -7.71 0.99
N VAL A 78 16.02 -8.02 0.03
CA VAL A 78 14.60 -8.28 0.30
C VAL A 78 14.45 -9.50 1.22
N LEU A 79 15.22 -10.57 1.01
CA LEU A 79 15.22 -11.74 1.89
C LEU A 79 15.74 -11.41 3.29
N ALA A 80 16.74 -10.54 3.41
CA ALA A 80 17.21 -10.04 4.70
C ALA A 80 16.11 -9.26 5.44
N VAL A 81 15.37 -8.39 4.73
CA VAL A 81 14.21 -7.68 5.29
C VAL A 81 13.13 -8.65 5.76
N ALA A 82 12.83 -9.70 4.99
CA ALA A 82 11.87 -10.71 5.39
C ALA A 82 12.29 -11.41 6.69
N ARG A 83 13.58 -11.82 6.80
CA ARG A 83 14.13 -12.44 8.01
C ARG A 83 14.07 -11.51 9.22
N GLN A 84 14.42 -10.23 9.04
CA GLN A 84 14.31 -9.22 10.11
C GLN A 84 12.87 -9.05 10.61
N LYS A 85 11.88 -9.25 9.74
CA LYS A 85 10.45 -9.20 10.08
C LYS A 85 9.89 -10.53 10.60
N GLY A 86 10.70 -11.59 10.70
CA GLY A 86 10.25 -12.93 11.07
C GLY A 86 9.34 -13.58 10.03
N TRP A 87 9.42 -13.15 8.77
CA TRP A 87 8.62 -13.68 7.67
C TRP A 87 9.30 -14.86 6.99
N ASP A 88 8.50 -15.85 6.60
CA ASP A 88 8.97 -16.96 5.79
C ASP A 88 9.14 -16.51 4.33
N ALA A 89 10.40 -16.45 3.90
CA ALA A 89 10.78 -16.15 2.52
C ALA A 89 11.50 -17.31 1.83
N SER A 90 11.25 -18.55 2.29
CA SER A 90 11.84 -19.76 1.72
C SER A 90 11.40 -20.02 0.27
N ASN A 91 10.22 -19.55 -0.13
CA ASN A 91 9.71 -19.71 -1.48
C ASN A 91 10.26 -18.64 -2.45
N HIS A 92 11.56 -18.72 -2.73
CA HIS A 92 12.27 -17.81 -3.62
C HIS A 92 11.72 -17.80 -5.05
N GLN A 93 11.18 -18.93 -5.53
CA GLN A 93 10.60 -19.03 -6.87
C GLN A 93 9.33 -18.16 -6.99
N MET A 94 8.42 -18.24 -6.01
CA MET A 94 7.21 -17.39 -6.00
C MET A 94 7.56 -15.91 -5.89
N LEU A 95 8.55 -15.55 -5.07
CA LEU A 95 9.04 -14.17 -4.97
C LEU A 95 9.54 -13.67 -6.32
N SER A 96 10.40 -14.45 -7.00
CA SER A 96 10.95 -14.08 -8.30
C SER A 96 9.87 -13.90 -9.36
N GLN A 97 8.95 -14.87 -9.48
CA GLN A 97 7.86 -14.83 -10.45
C GLN A 97 6.92 -13.63 -10.22
N ARG A 98 6.54 -13.38 -8.96
CA ARG A 98 5.65 -12.27 -8.62
C ARG A 98 6.34 -10.92 -8.83
N SER A 99 7.61 -10.81 -8.50
CA SER A 99 8.42 -9.59 -8.72
C SER A 99 8.52 -9.27 -10.21
N GLU A 100 8.79 -10.27 -11.05
CA GLU A 100 8.89 -10.06 -12.49
C GLU A 100 7.54 -9.66 -13.09
N SER A 101 6.44 -10.30 -12.66
CA SER A 101 5.09 -9.91 -13.07
C SER A 101 4.77 -8.45 -12.72
N LEU A 102 5.15 -8.00 -11.52
CA LEU A 102 4.97 -6.61 -11.09
C LEU A 102 5.86 -5.65 -11.89
N TYR A 103 7.13 -6.00 -12.13
CA TYR A 103 8.04 -5.18 -12.93
C TYR A 103 7.51 -4.99 -14.36
N GLN A 104 7.05 -6.06 -15.01
CA GLN A 104 6.40 -5.99 -16.32
C GLN A 104 5.12 -5.15 -16.30
N GLY A 105 4.39 -5.16 -15.18
CA GLY A 105 3.26 -4.27 -14.94
C GLY A 105 3.68 -2.79 -14.94
N LEU A 106 4.73 -2.43 -14.21
CA LEU A 106 5.27 -1.07 -14.14
C LEU A 106 5.71 -0.53 -15.51
N LEU A 107 6.27 -1.40 -16.36
CA LEU A 107 6.67 -1.04 -17.74
C LEU A 107 5.47 -0.73 -18.65
N LYS A 108 4.30 -1.30 -18.35
CA LYS A 108 3.06 -1.16 -19.14
C LYS A 108 2.06 -0.19 -18.52
N ASP A 109 2.33 0.27 -17.31
CA ASP A 109 1.49 1.22 -16.59
C ASP A 109 1.45 2.56 -17.33
N SER A 110 0.29 3.24 -17.30
CA SER A 110 0.09 4.51 -18.01
C SER A 110 0.67 5.71 -17.27
N THR A 111 1.12 5.54 -16.02
CA THR A 111 1.84 6.56 -15.27
C THR A 111 3.16 6.89 -15.95
N SER A 112 3.43 8.17 -16.16
CA SER A 112 4.68 8.60 -16.81
C SER A 112 5.91 8.09 -16.05
N LYS A 113 6.96 7.75 -16.80
CA LYS A 113 8.24 7.29 -16.24
C LYS A 113 8.77 8.27 -15.20
N GLU A 114 8.69 9.56 -15.46
CA GLU A 114 9.14 10.62 -14.55
C GLU A 114 8.39 10.56 -13.21
N THR A 115 7.08 10.30 -13.23
CA THR A 115 6.25 10.17 -12.02
C THR A 115 6.55 8.89 -11.26
N GLN A 116 6.72 7.76 -11.96
CA GLN A 116 7.14 6.50 -11.34
C GLN A 116 8.51 6.64 -10.69
N CYS A 117 9.48 7.23 -11.40
CA CYS A 117 10.84 7.43 -10.90
C CYS A 117 10.88 8.39 -9.70
N SER A 118 10.16 9.52 -9.72
CA SER A 118 10.13 10.44 -8.59
C SER A 118 9.49 9.79 -7.36
N THR A 119 8.38 9.07 -7.55
CA THR A 119 7.68 8.36 -6.48
C THR A 119 8.54 7.26 -5.85
N PHE A 120 9.16 6.41 -6.67
CA PHE A 120 10.00 5.32 -6.17
C PHE A 120 11.30 5.83 -5.55
N ASN A 121 11.91 6.90 -6.09
CA ASN A 121 13.11 7.48 -5.49
C ASN A 121 12.84 7.99 -4.07
N LEU A 122 11.66 8.54 -3.80
CA LEU A 122 11.27 9.00 -2.47
C LEU A 122 10.90 7.83 -1.54
N THR A 123 10.06 6.92 -2.02
CA THR A 123 9.45 5.88 -1.17
C THR A 123 10.40 4.71 -0.87
N LEU A 124 11.37 4.43 -1.75
CA LEU A 124 12.31 3.31 -1.56
C LEU A 124 13.58 3.68 -0.79
N MET A 125 13.79 4.94 -0.39
CA MET A 125 15.01 5.34 0.35
C MET A 125 15.33 4.43 1.54
N PRO A 126 14.38 4.10 2.44
CA PRO A 126 14.68 3.23 3.59
C PRO A 126 15.19 1.85 3.16
N PHE A 127 14.61 1.27 2.11
CA PHE A 127 15.05 -0.03 1.59
C PHE A 127 16.41 0.06 0.89
N ILE A 128 16.67 1.15 0.18
CA ILE A 128 17.96 1.41 -0.46
C ILE A 128 19.07 1.55 0.59
N ASP A 129 18.81 2.19 1.71
CA ASP A 129 19.77 2.32 2.80
C ASP A 129 20.04 0.97 3.47
N THR A 130 19.01 0.13 3.65
CA THR A 130 19.20 -1.27 4.08
C THR A 130 20.13 -2.03 3.12
N MET A 131 19.96 -1.89 1.80
CA MET A 131 20.86 -2.53 0.82
C MET A 131 22.31 -2.05 0.95
N ARG A 132 22.54 -0.77 1.22
CA ARG A 132 23.90 -0.20 1.40
C ARG A 132 24.56 -0.71 2.67
N SER A 133 23.79 -0.93 3.73
CA SER A 133 24.29 -1.45 5.01
C SER A 133 24.71 -2.93 4.98
N HIS A 134 24.30 -3.67 3.94
CA HIS A 134 24.58 -5.10 3.77
C HIS A 134 25.68 -5.40 2.72
N ARG A 135 26.31 -4.37 2.13
CA ARG A 135 27.50 -4.51 1.28
C ARG A 135 28.77 -4.57 2.14
#